data_AF-A0A850LT04-F1
#
_entry.id   AF-A0A850LT04-F1
#
_cell.length_a   1.000
_cell.length_b   1.000
_cell.length_c   1.000
_cell.angle_alpha   90.00
_cell.angle_beta   90.00
_cell.angle_gamma   90.00
#
_symmetry.space_group_name_H-M   'P 1'
#
loop_
_entity.id
_entity.type
_entity.pdbx_description
1 polymer ?
#
loop_
_entity_poly.entity_id
_entity_poly.type
_entity_poly.pdbx_seq_one_letter_code
_entity_poly.pdbx_strand_id
1 'polypeptide(L)'
;MEYESEKLLILQYVDLTFQEFLIILATTKSIFDSIFFISQGNYPYISKKFHEMIWKINQGSDPEETLYNFALNQPSDPLRERILNIIATNYSHDTIIEELESHIVEKENEYQKFTKQLDSKLIVIIGICSFLPLLFTITILLNGWENNVWIFILIPIYWILLRYLKRFLLKSKFLIFGSFENENSNKKLEKMKLEFEELIEFLSFFGNFLKRRFTIERSFISAVFKYRGVLKSKLINILNLFFFKNISFESAWDKFAQSLINEPSVQILNLIKRMLIKDSIKAGSQIISLLTQLKKNQSLIKKRELVYKTQHFKIKLISLISGFILGLLISLAPVFSLAFSFSNIDLKFQNLLLKLINYLDFLPLIITLISILIISSYNLAKIIKIANPIKNVIITLTIFGCTWYLCYLYLFHIL
;
A
#
# COMPACT_ATOMS: atom_id res chain seq x y z
N MET A 1 -3.20 -18.47 -19.11
CA MET A 1 -3.29 -17.10 -18.55
C MET A 1 -4.40 -16.99 -17.50
N GLU A 2 -5.57 -17.60 -17.70
CA GLU A 2 -6.67 -17.67 -16.71
C GLU A 2 -6.24 -18.27 -15.36
N TYR A 3 -5.50 -19.38 -15.36
CA TYR A 3 -5.01 -20.04 -14.13
C TYR A 3 -4.08 -19.18 -13.26
N GLU A 4 -3.22 -18.35 -13.86
CA GLU A 4 -2.34 -17.41 -13.15
C GLU A 4 -3.12 -16.23 -12.55
N SER A 5 -4.11 -15.71 -13.29
CA SER A 5 -5.02 -14.68 -12.76
C SER A 5 -5.93 -15.21 -11.67
N GLU A 6 -6.42 -16.44 -11.78
CA GLU A 6 -7.23 -17.11 -10.77
C GLU A 6 -6.42 -17.36 -9.50
N LYS A 7 -5.19 -17.89 -9.63
CA LYS A 7 -4.29 -18.08 -8.50
C LYS A 7 -4.00 -16.77 -7.76
N LEU A 8 -3.80 -15.68 -8.49
CA LEU A 8 -3.60 -14.34 -7.92
C LEU A 8 -4.83 -13.80 -7.19
N LEU A 9 -6.03 -13.98 -7.75
CA LEU A 9 -7.28 -13.57 -7.11
C LEU A 9 -7.58 -14.41 -5.87
N ILE A 10 -7.36 -15.73 -5.93
CA ILE A 10 -7.48 -16.62 -4.78
C ILE A 10 -6.51 -16.16 -3.68
N LEU A 11 -5.22 -16.01 -3.98
CA LEU A 11 -4.22 -15.53 -3.00
C LEU A 11 -4.58 -14.19 -2.36
N GLN A 12 -5.28 -13.31 -3.08
CA GLN A 12 -5.70 -12.01 -2.57
C GLN A 12 -6.78 -12.09 -1.48
N TYR A 13 -7.71 -13.06 -1.58
CA TYR A 13 -8.84 -13.19 -0.65
C TYR A 13 -8.68 -14.35 0.32
N VAL A 14 -7.75 -15.28 0.06
CA VAL A 14 -7.57 -16.49 0.86
C VAL A 14 -7.34 -16.18 2.34
N ASP A 15 -6.42 -15.26 2.65
CA ASP A 15 -6.12 -14.92 4.05
C ASP A 15 -7.33 -14.36 4.79
N LEU A 16 -8.12 -13.53 4.10
CA LEU A 16 -9.35 -12.96 4.63
C LEU A 16 -10.39 -14.05 4.87
N THR A 17 -10.65 -14.87 3.84
CA THR A 17 -11.64 -15.95 3.93
C THR A 17 -11.27 -16.97 4.97
N PHE A 18 -9.97 -17.25 5.13
CA PHE A 18 -9.47 -18.17 6.14
C PHE A 18 -9.59 -17.59 7.55
N GLN A 19 -9.28 -16.30 7.73
CA GLN A 19 -9.50 -15.62 9.01
C GLN A 19 -10.98 -15.58 9.37
N GLU A 20 -11.87 -15.24 8.43
CA GLU A 20 -13.31 -15.28 8.65
C GLU A 20 -13.79 -16.71 8.96
N PHE A 21 -13.28 -17.71 8.23
CA PHE A 21 -13.57 -19.11 8.48
C PHE A 21 -13.18 -19.52 9.90
N LEU A 22 -11.97 -19.17 10.36
CA LEU A 22 -11.48 -19.45 11.71
C LEU A 22 -12.30 -18.72 12.78
N ILE A 23 -12.63 -17.46 12.57
CA ILE A 23 -13.49 -16.69 13.49
C ILE A 23 -14.82 -17.41 13.63
N ILE A 24 -15.47 -17.74 12.51
CA ILE A 24 -16.79 -18.36 12.54
C ILE A 24 -16.71 -19.74 13.17
N LEU A 25 -15.66 -20.51 12.87
CA LEU A 25 -15.45 -21.82 13.45
C LEU A 25 -15.24 -21.75 14.97
N ALA A 26 -14.41 -20.81 15.45
CA ALA A 26 -14.21 -20.56 16.88
C ALA A 26 -15.53 -20.15 17.56
N THR A 27 -16.38 -19.39 16.86
CA THR A 27 -17.64 -18.89 17.44
C THR A 27 -18.77 -19.91 17.44
N THR A 28 -18.87 -20.70 16.36
CA THR A 28 -20.02 -21.57 16.11
C THR A 28 -19.76 -23.02 16.47
N LYS A 29 -18.49 -23.44 16.48
CA LYS A 29 -18.03 -24.84 16.55
C LYS A 29 -18.64 -25.72 15.46
N SER A 30 -19.00 -25.14 14.32
CA SER A 30 -19.63 -25.82 13.20
C SER A 30 -18.92 -25.47 11.91
N ILE A 31 -18.35 -26.48 11.25
CA ILE A 31 -17.72 -26.31 9.92
C ILE A 31 -18.76 -25.92 8.89
N PHE A 32 -19.94 -26.52 8.97
CA PHE A 32 -21.05 -26.18 8.09
C PHE A 32 -21.38 -24.69 8.19
N ASP A 33 -21.47 -24.14 9.41
CA ASP A 33 -21.72 -22.71 9.60
C ASP A 33 -20.58 -21.90 8.96
N SER A 34 -19.32 -22.27 9.18
CA SER A 34 -18.18 -21.59 8.56
C SER A 34 -18.23 -21.64 7.03
N ILE A 35 -18.54 -22.80 6.44
CA ILE A 35 -18.69 -22.95 4.98
C ILE A 35 -19.85 -22.09 4.47
N PHE A 36 -20.99 -22.16 5.14
CA PHE A 36 -22.17 -21.41 4.80
C PHE A 36 -21.89 -19.91 4.77
N PHE A 37 -21.18 -19.40 5.76
CA PHE A 37 -20.87 -17.98 5.84
C PHE A 37 -19.88 -17.51 4.76
N ILE A 38 -18.79 -18.23 4.51
CA ILE A 38 -17.84 -17.87 3.45
C ILE A 38 -18.53 -17.86 2.08
N SER A 39 -19.53 -18.74 1.87
CA SER A 39 -20.35 -18.71 0.65
C SER A 39 -21.10 -17.38 0.46
N GLN A 40 -21.51 -16.71 1.54
CA GLN A 40 -22.28 -15.47 1.52
C GLN A 40 -21.40 -14.21 1.56
N GLY A 41 -20.09 -14.34 1.71
CA GLY A 41 -19.15 -13.22 1.90
C GLY A 41 -18.90 -12.34 0.66
N ASN A 42 -19.45 -12.71 -0.51
CA ASN A 42 -19.21 -12.06 -1.80
C ASN A 42 -17.74 -12.03 -2.23
N TYR A 43 -16.98 -13.07 -1.90
CA TYR A 43 -15.59 -13.22 -2.34
C TYR A 43 -15.53 -13.70 -3.79
N PRO A 44 -14.82 -12.99 -4.68
CA PRO A 44 -14.59 -13.46 -6.04
C PRO A 44 -14.02 -14.88 -6.01
N TYR A 45 -14.63 -15.79 -6.78
CA TYR A 45 -14.27 -17.21 -6.90
C TYR A 45 -14.49 -18.07 -5.63
N ILE A 46 -13.99 -17.65 -4.45
CA ILE A 46 -14.06 -18.43 -3.21
C ILE A 46 -15.51 -18.65 -2.78
N SER A 47 -16.34 -17.60 -2.75
CA SER A 47 -17.74 -17.73 -2.34
C SER A 47 -18.54 -18.66 -3.28
N LYS A 48 -18.18 -18.74 -4.57
CA LYS A 48 -18.77 -19.68 -5.53
C LYS A 48 -18.39 -21.12 -5.20
N LYS A 49 -17.11 -21.39 -4.90
CA LYS A 49 -16.66 -22.71 -4.48
C LYS A 49 -17.30 -23.17 -3.18
N PHE A 50 -17.49 -22.26 -2.23
CA PHE A 50 -18.21 -22.55 -0.99
C PHE A 50 -19.71 -22.78 -1.20
N HIS A 51 -20.33 -22.12 -2.18
CA HIS A 51 -21.71 -22.45 -2.61
C HIS A 51 -21.79 -23.88 -3.19
N GLU A 52 -20.83 -24.28 -4.02
CA GLU A 52 -20.75 -25.65 -4.54
C GLU A 52 -20.62 -26.68 -3.40
N MET A 53 -19.86 -26.36 -2.35
CA MET A 53 -19.74 -27.22 -1.16
C MET A 53 -21.07 -27.35 -0.41
N ILE A 54 -21.80 -26.25 -0.18
CA ILE A 54 -23.13 -26.29 0.47
C ILE A 54 -24.08 -27.17 -0.31
N TRP A 55 -24.06 -27.08 -1.65
CA TRP A 55 -24.91 -27.92 -2.48
C TRP A 55 -24.61 -29.41 -2.30
N LYS A 56 -23.34 -29.80 -2.23
CA LYS A 56 -22.93 -31.19 -1.94
C LYS A 56 -23.33 -31.64 -0.54
N ILE A 57 -23.17 -30.76 0.45
CA ILE A 57 -23.58 -31.05 1.84
C ILE A 57 -25.10 -31.28 1.92
N ASN A 58 -25.89 -30.46 1.24
CA ASN A 58 -27.34 -30.63 1.17
C ASN A 58 -27.77 -31.93 0.45
N GLN A 59 -26.88 -32.55 -0.33
CA GLN A 59 -27.09 -33.88 -0.93
C GLN A 59 -26.69 -35.04 0.00
N GLY A 60 -26.27 -34.74 1.23
CA GLY A 60 -25.87 -35.73 2.23
C GLY A 60 -24.37 -35.98 2.30
N SER A 61 -23.53 -35.17 1.63
CA SER A 61 -22.07 -35.24 1.84
C SER A 61 -21.71 -34.67 3.21
N ASP A 62 -20.73 -35.28 3.87
CA ASP A 62 -20.25 -34.79 5.15
C ASP A 62 -19.48 -33.44 4.98
N PRO A 63 -19.71 -32.41 5.84
CA PRO A 63 -19.02 -31.13 5.74
C PRO A 63 -17.49 -31.23 5.91
N GLU A 64 -16.99 -32.14 6.73
CA GLU A 64 -15.55 -32.33 6.97
C GLU A 64 -14.91 -32.93 5.73
N GLU A 65 -15.52 -33.97 5.17
CA GLU A 65 -15.09 -34.60 3.92
C GLU A 65 -15.11 -33.61 2.75
N THR A 66 -16.15 -32.78 2.67
CA THR A 66 -16.29 -31.77 1.61
C THR A 66 -15.20 -30.70 1.72
N LEU A 67 -14.91 -30.24 2.93
CA LEU A 67 -13.83 -29.28 3.19
C LEU A 67 -12.44 -29.88 2.95
N TYR A 68 -12.24 -31.14 3.33
CA TYR A 68 -11.01 -31.90 3.09
C TYR A 68 -10.73 -32.00 1.58
N ASN A 69 -11.74 -32.41 0.80
CA ASN A 69 -11.65 -32.48 -0.66
C ASN A 69 -11.39 -31.11 -1.29
N PHE A 70 -11.96 -30.04 -0.73
CA PHE A 70 -11.63 -28.68 -1.15
C PHE A 70 -10.17 -28.33 -0.87
N ALA A 71 -9.67 -28.63 0.33
CA ALA A 71 -8.29 -28.36 0.72
C ALA A 71 -7.27 -29.09 -0.17
N LEU A 72 -7.49 -30.37 -0.48
CA LEU A 72 -6.62 -31.14 -1.38
C LEU A 72 -6.52 -30.51 -2.77
N ASN A 73 -7.62 -29.95 -3.26
CA ASN A 73 -7.69 -29.30 -4.56
C ASN A 73 -7.29 -27.81 -4.53
N GLN A 74 -6.82 -27.29 -3.38
CA GLN A 74 -6.34 -25.92 -3.31
C GLN A 74 -4.96 -25.76 -3.97
N PRO A 75 -4.80 -24.79 -4.89
CA PRO A 75 -3.51 -24.48 -5.52
C PRO A 75 -2.53 -23.74 -4.59
N SER A 76 -2.99 -23.35 -3.40
CA SER A 76 -2.19 -22.66 -2.38
C SER A 76 -1.77 -23.67 -1.31
N ASP A 77 -0.50 -24.08 -1.32
CA ASP A 77 0.06 -25.02 -0.34
C ASP A 77 -0.16 -24.55 1.11
N PRO A 78 0.06 -23.26 1.47
CA PRO A 78 -0.17 -22.78 2.83
C PRO A 78 -1.62 -22.89 3.27
N LEU A 79 -2.57 -22.62 2.36
CA LEU A 79 -3.99 -22.74 2.68
C LEU A 79 -4.40 -24.20 2.86
N ARG A 80 -3.89 -25.07 1.98
CA ARG A 80 -4.13 -26.51 2.06
C ARG A 80 -3.67 -27.05 3.40
N GLU A 81 -2.41 -26.81 3.78
CA GLU A 81 -1.85 -27.27 5.05
C GLU A 81 -2.66 -26.80 6.25
N ARG A 82 -3.06 -25.53 6.26
CA ARG A 82 -3.83 -24.95 7.36
C ARG A 82 -5.23 -25.53 7.49
N ILE A 83 -5.97 -25.70 6.38
CA ILE A 83 -7.30 -26.32 6.45
C ILE A 83 -7.17 -27.77 6.93
N LEU A 84 -6.18 -28.51 6.43
CA LEU A 84 -5.92 -29.89 6.85
C LEU A 84 -5.56 -29.97 8.33
N ASN A 85 -4.76 -29.05 8.86
CA ASN A 85 -4.42 -28.99 10.29
C ASN A 85 -5.67 -28.75 11.15
N ILE A 86 -6.56 -27.85 10.75
CA ILE A 86 -7.80 -27.60 11.48
C ILE A 86 -8.68 -28.86 11.50
N ILE A 87 -8.79 -29.56 10.36
CA ILE A 87 -9.54 -30.82 10.29
C ILE A 87 -8.90 -31.87 11.22
N ALA A 88 -7.57 -31.99 11.19
CA ALA A 88 -6.84 -32.97 12.00
C ALA A 88 -6.92 -32.73 13.52
N THR A 89 -7.09 -31.47 13.96
CA THR A 89 -7.22 -31.14 15.39
C THR A 89 -8.65 -31.27 15.94
N ASN A 90 -9.59 -31.77 15.14
CA ASN A 90 -11.02 -31.84 15.48
C ASN A 90 -11.56 -30.49 16.01
N TYR A 91 -11.04 -29.37 15.50
CA TYR A 91 -11.55 -28.04 15.80
C TYR A 91 -11.52 -27.69 17.30
N SER A 92 -10.52 -28.16 18.06
CA SER A 92 -10.41 -27.84 19.48
C SER A 92 -10.26 -26.32 19.67
N HIS A 93 -10.97 -25.74 20.65
CA HIS A 93 -11.07 -24.28 20.75
C HIS A 93 -9.70 -23.61 20.95
N ASP A 94 -8.84 -24.24 21.77
CA ASP A 94 -7.51 -23.73 22.08
C ASP A 94 -6.59 -23.78 20.85
N THR A 95 -6.62 -24.87 20.06
CA THR A 95 -5.83 -24.96 18.82
C THR A 95 -6.30 -23.97 17.76
N ILE A 96 -7.61 -23.69 17.67
CA ILE A 96 -8.13 -22.66 16.77
C ILE A 96 -7.62 -21.27 17.17
N ILE A 97 -7.56 -20.96 18.48
CA ILE A 97 -7.04 -19.67 18.96
C ILE A 97 -5.55 -19.57 18.66
N GLU A 98 -4.77 -20.61 18.97
CA GLU A 98 -3.33 -20.67 18.68
C GLU A 98 -3.04 -20.50 17.17
N GLU A 99 -3.80 -21.17 16.30
CA GLU A 99 -3.68 -21.04 14.84
C GLU A 99 -4.03 -19.63 14.35
N LEU A 100 -5.00 -18.98 15.01
CA LEU A 100 -5.38 -17.61 14.69
C LEU A 100 -4.28 -16.62 15.12
N GLU A 101 -3.69 -16.81 16.29
CA GLU A 101 -2.55 -16.02 16.76
C GLU A 101 -1.29 -16.24 15.91
N SER A 102 -0.99 -17.49 15.56
CA SER A 102 0.15 -17.86 14.70
C SER A 102 0.01 -17.22 13.33
N HIS A 103 -1.18 -17.29 12.72
CA HIS A 103 -1.48 -16.68 11.43
C HIS A 103 -1.27 -15.17 11.45
N ILE A 104 -1.66 -14.49 12.54
CA ILE A 104 -1.46 -13.05 12.69
C ILE A 104 0.04 -12.72 12.76
N VAL A 105 0.83 -13.47 13.54
CA VAL A 105 2.27 -13.27 13.66
C VAL A 105 2.96 -13.53 12.32
N GLU A 106 2.57 -14.58 11.62
CA GLU A 106 3.10 -14.90 10.30
C GLU A 106 2.80 -13.78 9.30
N LYS A 107 1.56 -13.26 9.27
CA LYS A 107 1.19 -12.12 8.43
C LYS A 107 1.98 -10.87 8.76
N GLU A 108 2.20 -10.60 10.04
CA GLU A 108 3.04 -9.48 10.46
C GLU A 108 4.49 -9.67 9.96
N ASN A 109 5.04 -10.88 10.03
CA ASN A 109 6.38 -11.21 9.55
C ASN A 109 6.50 -11.12 8.02
N GLU A 110 5.56 -11.70 7.28
CA GLU A 110 5.48 -11.59 5.81
C GLU A 110 5.40 -10.12 5.39
N TYR A 111 4.55 -9.36 6.08
CA TYR A 111 4.35 -7.95 5.82
C TYR A 111 5.61 -7.12 6.09
N GLN A 112 6.32 -7.40 7.20
CA GLN A 112 7.60 -6.77 7.49
C GLN A 112 8.67 -7.14 6.46
N LYS A 113 8.75 -8.42 6.05
CA LYS A 113 9.67 -8.88 5.00
C LYS A 113 9.40 -8.15 3.68
N PHE A 114 8.14 -8.09 3.26
CA PHE A 114 7.74 -7.39 2.04
C PHE A 114 8.07 -5.90 2.10
N THR A 115 7.80 -5.25 3.24
CA THR A 115 8.09 -3.83 3.44
C THR A 115 9.59 -3.55 3.37
N LYS A 116 10.42 -4.40 4.01
CA LYS A 116 11.88 -4.32 3.92
C LYS A 116 12.37 -4.51 2.48
N GLN A 117 11.84 -5.49 1.76
CA GLN A 117 12.19 -5.72 0.35
C GLN A 117 11.83 -4.53 -0.53
N LEU A 118 10.64 -3.94 -0.35
CA LEU A 118 10.24 -2.74 -1.08
C LEU A 118 11.16 -1.56 -0.77
N ASP A 119 11.49 -1.34 0.51
CA ASP A 119 12.40 -0.28 0.92
C ASP A 119 13.78 -0.44 0.27
N SER A 120 14.39 -1.63 0.38
CA SER A 120 15.67 -1.93 -0.27
C SER A 120 15.63 -1.72 -1.78
N LYS A 121 14.57 -2.18 -2.46
CA LYS A 121 14.40 -2.00 -3.92
C LYS A 121 14.25 -0.52 -4.29
N LEU A 122 13.49 0.25 -3.52
CA LEU A 122 13.34 1.69 -3.74
C LEU A 122 14.66 2.42 -3.55
N ILE A 123 15.41 2.11 -2.48
CA ILE A 123 16.73 2.70 -2.22
C ILE A 123 17.68 2.42 -3.39
N VAL A 124 17.70 1.20 -3.93
CA VAL A 124 18.52 0.85 -5.09
C VAL A 124 18.12 1.66 -6.33
N ILE A 125 16.81 1.75 -6.63
CA ILE A 125 16.33 2.57 -7.75
C ILE A 125 16.74 4.02 -7.58
N ILE A 126 16.50 4.60 -6.40
CA ILE A 126 16.83 5.99 -6.09
C ILE A 126 18.33 6.22 -6.23
N GLY A 127 19.16 5.33 -5.67
CA GLY A 127 20.62 5.39 -5.79
C GLY A 127 21.06 5.40 -7.26
N ILE A 128 20.60 4.44 -8.07
CA ILE A 128 20.95 4.40 -9.50
C ILE A 128 20.47 5.66 -10.22
N CYS A 129 19.24 6.12 -9.95
CA CYS A 129 18.68 7.31 -10.60
C CYS A 129 19.49 8.59 -10.29
N SER A 130 20.03 8.71 -9.08
CA SER A 130 20.73 9.91 -8.62
C SER A 130 22.23 9.88 -8.89
N PHE A 131 22.90 8.74 -8.71
CA PHE A 131 24.35 8.64 -8.90
C PHE A 131 24.76 8.48 -10.35
N LEU A 132 23.95 7.83 -11.19
CA LEU A 132 24.33 7.57 -12.58
C LEU A 132 24.46 8.85 -13.44
N PRO A 133 23.55 9.85 -13.35
CA PRO A 133 23.75 11.15 -14.00
C PRO A 133 25.00 11.89 -13.52
N LEU A 134 25.30 11.79 -12.23
CA LEU A 134 26.47 12.41 -11.62
C LEU A 134 27.76 11.80 -12.18
N LEU A 135 27.84 10.46 -12.22
CA LEU A 135 28.98 9.75 -12.80
C LEU A 135 29.17 10.10 -14.28
N PHE A 136 28.08 10.12 -15.06
CA PHE A 136 28.16 10.52 -16.47
C PHE A 136 28.69 11.94 -16.64
N THR A 137 28.19 12.88 -15.83
CA THR A 137 28.67 14.28 -15.85
C THR A 137 30.17 14.34 -15.62
N ILE A 138 30.66 13.69 -14.55
CA ILE A 138 32.10 13.66 -14.25
C ILE A 138 32.88 13.03 -15.42
N THR A 139 32.46 11.87 -15.94
CA THR A 139 33.18 11.22 -17.05
C THR A 139 33.23 12.07 -18.32
N ILE A 140 32.17 12.81 -18.63
CA ILE A 140 32.12 13.72 -19.78
C ILE A 140 33.12 14.86 -19.58
N LEU A 141 33.14 15.46 -18.39
CA LEU A 141 34.03 16.57 -18.04
C LEU A 141 35.50 16.15 -18.03
N LEU A 142 35.82 14.97 -17.49
CA LEU A 142 37.19 14.44 -17.47
C LEU A 142 37.73 14.18 -18.89
N ASN A 143 36.86 13.78 -19.83
CA ASN A 143 37.24 13.47 -21.20
C ASN A 143 37.22 14.70 -22.13
N GLY A 144 36.81 15.88 -21.66
CA GLY A 144 36.69 17.07 -22.50
C GLY A 144 35.59 16.97 -23.57
N TRP A 145 34.52 16.20 -23.30
CA TRP A 145 33.46 15.92 -24.28
C TRP A 145 32.27 16.88 -24.17
N GLU A 146 32.32 17.90 -23.33
CA GLU A 146 31.22 18.83 -23.03
C GLU A 146 30.49 19.43 -24.25
N ASN A 147 31.20 19.73 -25.33
CA ASN A 147 30.65 20.32 -26.56
C ASN A 147 30.22 19.27 -27.59
N ASN A 148 30.35 17.98 -27.25
CA ASN A 148 30.06 16.92 -28.18
C ASN A 148 28.56 16.63 -28.26
N VAL A 149 27.97 16.81 -29.44
CA VAL A 149 26.55 16.50 -29.73
C VAL A 149 26.23 15.03 -29.44
N TRP A 150 27.21 14.13 -29.51
CA TRP A 150 27.02 12.70 -29.19
C TRP A 150 26.53 12.44 -27.75
N ILE A 151 26.67 13.41 -26.81
CA ILE A 151 26.13 13.29 -25.44
C ILE A 151 24.61 13.08 -25.45
N PHE A 152 23.88 13.56 -26.47
CA PHE A 152 22.41 13.36 -26.56
C PHE A 152 21.98 11.89 -26.56
N ILE A 153 22.84 10.96 -26.97
CA ILE A 153 22.58 9.52 -26.93
C ILE A 153 22.36 9.02 -25.48
N LEU A 154 22.89 9.71 -24.47
CA LEU A 154 22.68 9.32 -23.07
C LEU A 154 21.23 9.45 -22.61
N ILE A 155 20.44 10.35 -23.21
CA ILE A 155 19.04 10.57 -22.85
C ILE A 155 18.18 9.31 -23.08
N PRO A 156 18.11 8.75 -24.31
CA PRO A 156 17.33 7.55 -24.56
C PRO A 156 17.87 6.33 -23.80
N ILE A 157 19.20 6.20 -23.67
CA ILE A 157 19.82 5.11 -22.88
C ILE A 157 19.36 5.18 -21.43
N TYR A 158 19.42 6.35 -20.81
CA TYR A 158 18.98 6.57 -19.43
C TYR A 158 17.49 6.26 -19.27
N TRP A 159 16.65 6.70 -20.20
CA TRP A 159 15.22 6.41 -20.16
C TRP A 159 14.90 4.92 -20.25
N ILE A 160 15.58 4.18 -21.14
CA ILE A 160 15.43 2.72 -21.28
C ILE A 160 15.87 2.02 -19.98
N LEU A 161 17.01 2.43 -19.40
CA LEU A 161 17.51 1.90 -18.15
C LEU A 161 16.49 2.05 -17.01
N LEU A 162 15.90 3.23 -16.84
CA LEU A 162 14.87 3.46 -15.83
C LEU A 162 13.63 2.59 -16.04
N ARG A 163 13.19 2.42 -17.29
CA ARG A 163 12.04 1.58 -17.61
C ARG A 163 12.33 0.12 -17.30
N TYR A 164 13.54 -0.35 -17.57
CA TYR A 164 14.00 -1.69 -17.23
C TYR A 164 14.03 -1.90 -15.72
N LEU A 165 14.67 -1.00 -14.97
CA LEU A 165 14.73 -1.05 -13.50
C LEU A 165 13.35 -1.07 -12.86
N LYS A 166 12.44 -0.21 -13.35
CA LYS A 166 11.05 -0.17 -12.89
C LYS A 166 10.37 -1.53 -13.06
N ARG A 167 10.51 -2.16 -14.23
CA ARG A 167 9.88 -3.45 -14.54
C ARG A 167 10.49 -4.60 -13.75
N PHE A 168 11.81 -4.59 -13.58
CA PHE A 168 12.56 -5.65 -12.91
C PHE A 168 12.35 -5.63 -11.40
N LEU A 169 12.42 -4.46 -10.76
CA LEU A 169 12.43 -4.35 -9.29
C LEU A 169 11.03 -4.26 -8.68
N LEU A 170 10.06 -3.57 -9.32
CA LEU A 170 8.76 -3.24 -8.70
C LEU A 170 7.63 -4.25 -8.98
N LYS A 171 7.94 -5.48 -9.41
CA LYS A 171 6.94 -6.46 -9.83
C LYS A 171 6.09 -7.08 -8.69
N SER A 172 6.24 -6.68 -7.43
CA SER A 172 5.59 -7.35 -6.31
C SER A 172 4.32 -6.61 -5.84
N LYS A 173 3.14 -7.19 -6.11
CA LYS A 173 1.87 -6.76 -5.53
C LYS A 173 1.62 -7.56 -4.24
N PHE A 174 1.50 -6.88 -3.11
CA PHE A 174 0.99 -7.45 -1.86
C PHE A 174 -0.25 -6.65 -1.46
N LEU A 175 -1.40 -7.28 -1.57
CA LEU A 175 -2.70 -6.73 -1.20
C LEU A 175 -3.00 -7.17 0.23
N ILE A 176 -3.27 -6.21 1.10
CA ILE A 176 -3.59 -6.44 2.51
C ILE A 176 -5.07 -6.13 2.68
N PHE A 177 -5.77 -6.94 3.46
CA PHE A 177 -7.16 -6.66 3.79
C PHE A 177 -7.31 -5.29 4.47
N GLY A 178 -8.17 -4.44 3.94
CA GLY A 178 -8.31 -3.03 4.35
C GLY A 178 -7.32 -2.06 3.69
N SER A 179 -6.44 -2.53 2.78
CA SER A 179 -5.66 -1.63 1.92
C SER A 179 -6.55 -1.12 0.79
N PHE A 180 -6.83 0.18 0.84
CA PHE A 180 -7.63 0.82 -0.18
C PHE A 180 -6.74 1.19 -1.37
N GLU A 181 -6.69 0.35 -2.39
CA GLU A 181 -6.13 0.72 -3.69
C GLU A 181 -7.26 1.20 -4.61
N ASN A 182 -7.43 2.51 -4.72
CA ASN A 182 -7.98 3.09 -5.94
C ASN A 182 -7.61 4.58 -6.10
N GLU A 183 -6.94 4.87 -7.22
CA GLU A 183 -6.76 6.21 -7.78
C GLU A 183 -8.14 6.71 -8.23
N ASN A 184 -8.58 7.86 -7.70
CA ASN A 184 -9.37 8.91 -8.38
C ASN A 184 -10.18 9.82 -7.43
N SER A 185 -10.15 9.62 -6.10
CA SER A 185 -10.54 10.70 -5.17
C SER A 185 -10.03 10.46 -3.76
N ASN A 186 -8.90 11.10 -3.39
CA ASN A 186 -8.35 11.07 -2.03
C ASN A 186 -9.43 11.36 -0.97
N LYS A 187 -10.38 12.26 -1.27
CA LYS A 187 -11.48 12.61 -0.36
C LYS A 187 -12.48 11.47 -0.09
N LYS A 188 -12.85 10.67 -1.10
CA LYS A 188 -13.78 9.54 -0.90
C LYS A 188 -13.10 8.43 -0.11
N LEU A 189 -11.82 8.19 -0.42
CA LEU A 189 -10.97 7.21 0.26
C LEU A 189 -10.78 7.55 1.74
N GLU A 190 -10.45 8.80 2.05
CA GLU A 190 -10.33 9.29 3.42
C GLU A 190 -11.66 9.15 4.17
N LYS A 191 -12.78 9.49 3.54
CA LYS A 191 -14.11 9.31 4.14
C LYS A 191 -14.42 7.85 4.44
N MET A 192 -14.09 6.91 3.54
CA MET A 192 -14.26 5.47 3.77
C MET A 192 -13.38 4.95 4.91
N LYS A 193 -12.11 5.40 4.97
CA LYS A 193 -11.18 5.06 6.06
C LYS A 193 -11.69 5.54 7.41
N LEU A 194 -12.10 6.80 7.48
CA LEU A 194 -12.65 7.41 8.70
C LEU A 194 -13.92 6.68 9.15
N GLU A 195 -14.85 6.40 8.23
CA GLU A 195 -16.09 5.67 8.55
C GLU A 195 -15.80 4.27 9.13
N PHE A 196 -14.80 3.58 8.60
CA PHE A 196 -14.39 2.25 9.08
C PHE A 196 -13.72 2.30 10.48
N GLU A 197 -12.82 3.27 10.72
CA GLU A 197 -12.21 3.48 12.04
C GLU A 197 -13.25 3.82 13.10
N GLU A 198 -14.19 4.71 12.76
CA GLU A 198 -15.31 5.10 13.60
C GLU A 198 -16.25 3.92 13.91
N LEU A 199 -16.52 3.07 12.92
CA LEU A 199 -17.32 1.86 13.12
C LEU A 199 -16.65 0.92 14.14
N ILE A 200 -15.34 0.70 14.02
CA ILE A 200 -14.60 -0.16 14.95
C ILE A 200 -14.65 0.40 16.38
N GLU A 201 -14.58 1.72 16.53
CA GLU A 201 -14.72 2.36 17.84
C GLU A 201 -16.13 2.16 18.42
N PHE A 202 -17.18 2.41 17.63
CA PHE A 202 -18.56 2.17 18.04
C PHE A 202 -18.77 0.70 18.46
N LEU A 203 -18.34 -0.25 17.61
CA LEU A 203 -18.45 -1.67 17.89
C LEU A 203 -17.65 -2.08 19.13
N SER A 204 -16.56 -1.38 19.44
CA SER A 204 -15.78 -1.60 20.67
C SER A 204 -16.60 -1.24 21.91
N PHE A 205 -17.40 -0.17 21.88
CA PHE A 205 -18.33 0.12 22.98
C PHE A 205 -19.44 -0.92 23.06
N PHE A 206 -20.04 -1.25 21.91
CA PHE A 206 -21.14 -2.20 21.82
C PHE A 206 -20.75 -3.60 22.33
N GLY A 207 -19.63 -4.15 21.86
CA GLY A 207 -19.10 -5.45 22.32
C GLY A 207 -18.77 -5.46 23.81
N ASN A 208 -18.24 -4.36 24.36
CA ASN A 208 -17.97 -4.24 25.80
C ASN A 208 -19.24 -4.24 26.65
N PHE A 209 -20.34 -3.67 26.17
CA PHE A 209 -21.62 -3.74 26.87
C PHE A 209 -22.25 -5.14 26.80
N LEU A 210 -22.19 -5.79 25.64
CA LEU A 210 -22.65 -7.18 25.50
C LEU A 210 -21.87 -8.13 26.42
N LYS A 211 -20.53 -7.96 26.50
CA LYS A 211 -19.67 -8.74 27.42
C LYS A 211 -20.07 -8.56 28.89
N ARG A 212 -20.67 -7.42 29.25
CA ARG A 212 -21.21 -7.15 30.60
C ARG A 212 -22.62 -7.71 30.82
N ARG A 213 -23.12 -8.54 29.90
CA ARG A 213 -24.46 -9.18 29.94
C ARG A 213 -25.62 -8.20 29.85
N PHE A 214 -25.43 -7.03 29.24
CA PHE A 214 -26.56 -6.18 28.86
C PHE A 214 -27.31 -6.80 27.67
N THR A 215 -28.62 -6.55 27.57
CA THR A 215 -29.39 -6.94 26.37
C THR A 215 -28.87 -6.22 25.14
N ILE A 216 -29.21 -6.71 23.95
CA ILE A 216 -28.73 -6.17 22.67
C ILE A 216 -29.15 -4.70 22.54
N GLU A 217 -30.41 -4.39 22.86
CA GLU A 217 -31.00 -3.06 22.78
C GLU A 217 -30.28 -2.12 23.76
N ARG A 218 -30.15 -2.54 25.03
CA ARG A 218 -29.51 -1.73 26.07
C ARG A 218 -28.04 -1.48 25.75
N SER A 219 -27.34 -2.48 25.22
CA SER A 219 -25.96 -2.37 24.76
C SER A 219 -25.83 -1.39 23.61
N PHE A 220 -26.73 -1.47 22.62
CA PHE A 220 -26.73 -0.57 21.46
C PHE A 220 -26.96 0.88 21.89
N ILE A 221 -28.01 1.13 22.68
CA ILE A 221 -28.32 2.46 23.23
C ILE A 221 -27.13 3.03 23.99
N SER A 222 -26.56 2.24 24.90
CA SER A 222 -25.43 2.66 25.72
C SER A 222 -24.18 2.94 24.88
N ALA A 223 -23.95 2.16 23.82
CA ALA A 223 -22.85 2.37 22.87
C ALA A 223 -23.04 3.67 22.08
N VAL A 224 -24.24 3.93 21.55
CA VAL A 224 -24.54 5.15 20.79
C VAL A 224 -24.39 6.42 21.66
N PHE A 225 -24.82 6.36 22.93
CA PHE A 225 -24.66 7.49 23.85
C PHE A 225 -23.20 7.78 24.19
N LYS A 226 -22.38 6.73 24.39
CA LYS A 226 -20.94 6.89 24.67
C LYS A 226 -20.13 7.31 23.45
N TYR A 227 -20.54 6.88 22.27
CA TYR A 227 -19.83 7.16 21.03
C TYR A 227 -19.91 8.66 20.64
N ARG A 228 -18.78 9.18 20.12
CA ARG A 228 -18.60 10.59 19.74
C ARG A 228 -17.86 10.68 18.39
N GLY A 229 -18.55 10.39 17.29
CA GLY A 229 -17.98 10.56 15.94
C GLY A 229 -19.04 10.84 14.86
N VAL A 230 -18.62 10.89 13.60
CA VAL A 230 -19.47 11.28 12.46
C VAL A 230 -20.63 10.30 12.25
N LEU A 231 -20.42 9.02 12.55
CA LEU A 231 -21.49 8.01 12.53
C LEU A 231 -22.62 8.26 13.53
N LYS A 232 -22.45 9.16 14.51
CA LYS A 232 -23.43 9.38 15.58
C LYS A 232 -24.78 9.82 15.04
N SER A 233 -24.80 10.68 14.03
CA SER A 233 -26.04 11.12 13.38
C SER A 233 -26.80 9.96 12.74
N LYS A 234 -26.09 9.08 12.02
CA LYS A 234 -26.66 7.85 11.44
C LYS A 234 -27.16 6.91 12.55
N LEU A 235 -26.37 6.69 13.60
CA LEU A 235 -26.73 5.83 14.73
C LEU A 235 -27.96 6.34 15.49
N ILE A 236 -28.09 7.65 15.71
CA ILE A 236 -29.28 8.27 16.33
C ILE A 236 -30.50 8.08 15.44
N ASN A 237 -30.37 8.23 14.11
CA ASN A 237 -31.48 7.96 13.19
C ASN A 237 -31.95 6.50 13.30
N ILE A 238 -31.02 5.54 13.43
CA ILE A 238 -31.35 4.13 13.65
C ILE A 238 -32.03 3.90 15.00
N LEU A 239 -31.56 4.53 16.08
CA LEU A 239 -32.24 4.51 17.38
C LEU A 239 -33.67 5.05 17.28
N ASN A 240 -33.88 6.16 16.57
CA ASN A 240 -35.20 6.74 16.39
C ASN A 240 -36.13 5.80 15.60
N LEU A 241 -35.61 5.12 14.56
CA LEU A 241 -36.36 4.10 13.84
C LEU A 241 -36.76 2.93 14.73
N PHE A 242 -35.87 2.50 15.63
CA PHE A 242 -36.13 1.42 16.56
C PHE A 242 -37.22 1.79 17.58
N PHE A 243 -37.11 2.96 18.23
CA PHE A 243 -38.03 3.36 19.30
C PHE A 243 -39.36 3.93 18.81
N PHE A 244 -39.36 4.77 17.78
CA PHE A 244 -40.58 5.47 17.36
C PHE A 244 -41.37 4.74 16.29
N LYS A 245 -40.74 3.83 15.53
CA LYS A 245 -41.41 3.08 14.44
C LYS A 245 -41.61 1.60 14.73
N ASN A 246 -41.29 1.11 15.94
CA ASN A 246 -41.42 -0.30 16.34
C ASN A 246 -40.78 -1.28 15.32
N ILE A 247 -39.65 -0.88 14.73
CA ILE A 247 -38.91 -1.73 13.81
C ILE A 247 -38.05 -2.72 14.61
N SER A 248 -38.00 -3.99 14.18
CA SER A 248 -37.13 -4.99 14.84
C SER A 248 -35.67 -4.56 14.81
N PHE A 249 -34.90 -4.98 15.83
CA PHE A 249 -33.46 -4.67 15.91
C PHE A 249 -32.72 -5.13 14.64
N GLU A 250 -33.06 -6.31 14.12
CA GLU A 250 -32.46 -6.84 12.89
C GLU A 250 -32.70 -5.94 11.68
N SER A 251 -33.93 -5.46 11.49
CA SER A 251 -34.27 -4.56 10.39
C SER A 251 -33.58 -3.20 10.53
N ALA A 252 -33.50 -2.69 11.78
CA ALA A 252 -32.78 -1.46 12.07
C ALA A 252 -31.27 -1.60 11.81
N TRP A 253 -30.69 -2.76 12.16
CA TRP A 253 -29.29 -3.09 11.91
C TRP A 253 -28.97 -3.21 10.42
N ASP A 254 -29.85 -3.83 9.62
CA ASP A 254 -29.67 -3.92 8.17
C ASP A 254 -29.71 -2.54 7.50
N LYS A 255 -30.63 -1.68 7.93
CA LYS A 255 -30.67 -0.28 7.47
C LYS A 255 -29.41 0.48 7.85
N PHE A 256 -28.86 0.22 9.03
CA PHE A 256 -27.57 0.80 9.44
C PHE A 256 -26.45 0.33 8.52
N ALA A 257 -26.35 -0.98 8.27
CA ALA A 257 -25.34 -1.55 7.38
C ALA A 257 -25.45 -0.98 5.95
N GLN A 258 -26.65 -0.90 5.39
CA GLN A 258 -26.90 -0.30 4.07
C GLN A 258 -26.58 1.20 4.00
N SER A 259 -26.56 1.90 5.13
CA SER A 259 -26.20 3.33 5.18
C SER A 259 -24.70 3.60 5.13
N LEU A 260 -23.87 2.56 5.25
CA LEU A 260 -22.42 2.67 5.19
C LEU A 260 -21.93 2.66 3.74
N ILE A 261 -20.89 3.45 3.49
CA ILE A 261 -20.29 3.61 2.16
C ILE A 261 -19.32 2.45 1.87
N ASN A 262 -18.74 1.89 2.92
CA ASN A 262 -17.62 0.96 2.82
C ASN A 262 -18.07 -0.51 2.89
N GLU A 263 -17.86 -1.30 1.83
CA GLU A 263 -18.24 -2.73 1.78
C GLU A 263 -17.69 -3.58 2.94
N PRO A 264 -16.39 -3.48 3.33
CA PRO A 264 -15.86 -4.16 4.52
C PRO A 264 -16.64 -3.84 5.80
N SER A 265 -17.11 -2.60 5.97
CA SER A 265 -17.92 -2.20 7.12
C SER A 265 -19.26 -2.96 7.14
N VAL A 266 -19.88 -3.12 5.98
CA VAL A 266 -21.13 -3.88 5.80
C VAL A 266 -20.92 -5.35 6.13
N GLN A 267 -19.84 -5.95 5.64
CA GLN A 267 -19.48 -7.35 5.92
C GLN A 267 -19.32 -7.60 7.43
N ILE A 268 -18.58 -6.73 8.12
CA ILE A 268 -18.41 -6.82 9.58
C ILE A 268 -19.76 -6.71 10.30
N LEU A 269 -20.61 -5.76 9.91
CA LEU A 269 -21.93 -5.61 10.53
C LEU A 269 -22.82 -6.84 10.31
N ASN A 270 -22.77 -7.45 9.13
CA ASN A 270 -23.53 -8.66 8.82
C ASN A 270 -23.03 -9.86 9.64
N LEU A 271 -21.72 -10.00 9.80
CA LEU A 271 -21.11 -11.02 10.65
C LEU A 271 -21.53 -10.85 12.11
N ILE A 272 -21.48 -9.61 12.63
CA ILE A 272 -21.91 -9.29 14.00
C ILE A 272 -23.40 -9.56 14.19
N LYS A 273 -24.27 -9.19 13.24
CA LYS A 273 -25.71 -9.48 13.29
C LYS A 273 -25.95 -10.98 13.54
N ARG A 274 -25.27 -11.84 12.80
CA ARG A 274 -25.42 -13.29 12.93
C ARG A 274 -24.88 -13.82 14.26
N MET A 275 -23.78 -13.25 14.78
CA MET A 275 -23.29 -13.59 16.13
C MET A 275 -24.34 -13.28 17.20
N LEU A 276 -25.01 -12.12 17.09
CA LEU A 276 -26.05 -11.70 18.04
C LEU A 276 -27.27 -12.62 18.03
N ILE A 277 -27.67 -13.13 16.85
CA ILE A 277 -28.80 -14.05 16.71
C ILE A 277 -28.55 -15.37 17.46
N LYS A 278 -27.30 -15.85 17.50
CA LYS A 278 -26.95 -17.12 18.14
C LYS A 278 -26.85 -17.00 19.67
N ASP A 279 -26.05 -16.07 20.17
CA ASP A 279 -25.85 -15.84 21.62
C ASP A 279 -25.28 -14.44 21.86
N SER A 280 -26.08 -13.55 22.47
CA SER A 280 -25.70 -12.15 22.69
C SER A 280 -24.52 -11.96 23.66
N ILE A 281 -24.35 -12.86 24.64
CA ILE A 281 -23.28 -12.75 25.64
C ILE A 281 -21.96 -13.21 25.02
N LYS A 282 -21.96 -14.36 24.34
CA LYS A 282 -20.78 -14.86 23.61
C LYS A 282 -20.41 -13.93 22.45
N ALA A 283 -21.39 -13.34 21.77
CA ALA A 283 -21.14 -12.35 20.74
C ALA A 283 -20.30 -11.17 21.27
N GLY A 284 -20.52 -10.73 22.52
CA GLY A 284 -19.73 -9.65 23.13
C GLY A 284 -18.22 -9.92 23.16
N SER A 285 -17.79 -11.12 23.60
CA SER A 285 -16.37 -11.48 23.61
C SER A 285 -15.80 -11.68 22.20
N GLN A 286 -16.59 -12.27 21.31
CA GLN A 286 -16.22 -12.52 19.91
C GLN A 286 -16.04 -11.22 19.11
N ILE A 287 -16.96 -10.26 19.28
CA ILE A 287 -16.87 -8.92 18.71
C ILE A 287 -15.58 -8.26 19.18
N ILE A 288 -15.26 -8.31 20.48
CA ILE A 288 -14.03 -7.70 20.99
C ILE A 288 -12.78 -8.34 20.37
N SER A 289 -12.73 -9.68 20.28
CA SER A 289 -11.61 -10.39 19.64
C SER A 289 -11.46 -9.94 18.17
N LEU A 290 -12.54 -9.97 17.39
CA LEU A 290 -12.55 -9.50 16.01
C LEU A 290 -12.03 -8.05 15.88
N LEU A 291 -12.49 -7.15 16.75
CA LEU A 291 -12.06 -5.75 16.72
C LEU A 291 -10.59 -5.59 17.09
N THR A 292 -10.05 -6.40 18.01
CA THR A 292 -8.61 -6.38 18.31
C THR A 292 -7.79 -6.79 17.10
N GLN A 293 -8.23 -7.79 16.34
CA GLN A 293 -7.59 -8.23 15.10
C GLN A 293 -7.66 -7.14 14.02
N LEU A 294 -8.83 -6.54 13.82
CA LEU A 294 -8.99 -5.44 12.87
C LEU A 294 -8.13 -4.23 13.23
N LYS A 295 -8.04 -3.87 14.53
CA LYS A 295 -7.16 -2.80 15.01
C LYS A 295 -5.68 -3.13 14.76
N LYS A 296 -5.27 -4.38 14.96
CA LYS A 296 -3.91 -4.83 14.63
C LYS A 296 -3.63 -4.67 13.13
N ASN A 297 -4.54 -5.11 12.26
CA ASN A 297 -4.42 -4.93 10.81
C ASN A 297 -4.35 -3.46 10.41
N GLN A 298 -5.18 -2.59 11.00
CA GLN A 298 -5.09 -1.14 10.80
C GLN A 298 -3.75 -0.56 11.23
N SER A 299 -3.18 -1.04 12.35
CA SER A 299 -1.86 -0.59 12.80
C SER A 299 -0.77 -0.96 11.78
N LEU A 300 -0.86 -2.14 11.15
CA LEU A 300 0.06 -2.56 10.08
C LEU A 300 -0.10 -1.67 8.84
N ILE A 301 -1.34 -1.34 8.46
CA ILE A 301 -1.61 -0.41 7.35
C ILE A 301 -1.05 0.98 7.66
N LYS A 302 -1.24 1.50 8.88
CA LYS A 302 -0.68 2.78 9.31
C LYS A 302 0.85 2.77 9.27
N LYS A 303 1.49 1.68 9.72
CA LYS A 303 2.94 1.48 9.58
C LYS A 303 3.36 1.53 8.10
N ARG A 304 2.59 0.92 7.18
CA ARG A 304 2.81 1.02 5.72
C ARG A 304 2.83 2.45 5.22
N GLU A 305 1.80 3.21 5.61
CA GLU A 305 1.63 4.59 5.17
C GLU A 305 2.75 5.47 5.70
N LEU A 306 3.21 5.25 6.94
CA LEU A 306 4.39 5.91 7.49
C LEU A 306 5.64 5.59 6.68
N VAL A 307 5.88 4.31 6.35
CA VAL A 307 7.01 3.93 5.50
C VAL A 307 6.92 4.63 4.14
N TYR A 308 5.77 4.63 3.47
CA TYR A 308 5.60 5.37 2.22
C TYR A 308 5.86 6.86 2.38
N LYS A 309 5.35 7.51 3.44
CA LYS A 309 5.61 8.93 3.74
C LYS A 309 7.11 9.20 3.94
N THR A 310 7.81 8.32 4.65
CA THR A 310 9.27 8.40 4.81
C THR A 310 9.97 8.27 3.46
N GLN A 311 9.54 7.35 2.60
CA GLN A 311 10.11 7.21 1.25
C GLN A 311 9.81 8.41 0.35
N HIS A 312 8.59 8.97 0.43
CA HIS A 312 8.24 10.22 -0.24
C HIS A 312 9.19 11.36 0.15
N PHE A 313 9.49 11.48 1.45
CA PHE A 313 10.43 12.48 1.95
C PHE A 313 11.85 12.23 1.44
N LYS A 314 12.36 10.99 1.54
CA LYS A 314 13.68 10.61 1.03
C LYS A 314 13.83 10.92 -0.47
N ILE A 315 12.84 10.57 -1.30
CA ILE A 315 12.90 10.88 -2.74
C ILE A 315 12.92 12.36 -3.01
N LYS A 316 12.08 13.15 -2.33
CA LYS A 316 12.11 14.60 -2.49
C LYS A 316 13.49 15.13 -2.15
N LEU A 317 14.01 14.80 -0.97
CA LEU A 317 15.33 15.24 -0.52
C LEU A 317 16.45 14.84 -1.50
N ILE A 318 16.46 13.58 -1.95
CA ILE A 318 17.47 13.09 -2.89
C ILE A 318 17.34 13.76 -4.27
N SER A 319 16.11 13.98 -4.75
CA SER A 319 15.89 14.69 -6.02
C SER A 319 16.38 16.14 -5.95
N LEU A 320 16.14 16.82 -4.81
CA LEU A 320 16.65 18.18 -4.57
C LEU A 320 18.19 18.20 -4.52
N ILE A 321 18.80 17.27 -3.79
CA ILE A 321 20.27 17.13 -3.70
C ILE A 321 20.86 16.84 -5.09
N SER A 322 20.23 15.95 -5.88
CA SER A 322 20.70 15.65 -7.23
C SER A 322 20.63 16.87 -8.16
N GLY A 323 19.56 17.66 -8.08
CA GLY A 323 19.44 18.91 -8.84
C GLY A 323 20.50 19.93 -8.41
N PHE A 324 20.76 20.04 -7.11
CA PHE A 324 21.81 20.89 -6.56
C PHE A 324 23.21 20.48 -7.04
N ILE A 325 23.58 19.21 -6.88
CA ILE A 325 24.90 18.71 -7.26
C ILE A 325 25.13 18.80 -8.77
N LEU A 326 24.13 18.45 -9.60
CA LEU A 326 24.26 18.57 -11.05
C LEU A 326 24.40 20.03 -11.50
N GLY A 327 23.68 20.96 -10.86
CA GLY A 327 23.85 22.39 -11.11
C GLY A 327 25.26 22.89 -10.78
N LEU A 328 25.83 22.43 -9.65
CA LEU A 328 27.23 22.71 -9.28
C LEU A 328 28.25 22.09 -10.24
N LEU A 329 28.05 20.85 -10.69
CA LEU A 329 28.99 20.20 -11.60
C LEU A 329 29.05 20.90 -12.95
N ILE A 330 27.90 21.36 -13.45
CA ILE A 330 27.82 22.09 -14.72
C ILE A 330 28.46 23.47 -14.60
N SER A 331 28.27 24.18 -13.49
CA SER A 331 28.93 25.47 -13.30
C SER A 331 30.44 25.33 -13.19
N LEU A 332 30.95 24.21 -12.67
CA LEU A 332 32.37 23.89 -12.65
C LEU A 332 32.91 23.33 -13.99
N ALA A 333 32.04 23.02 -14.95
CA ALA A 333 32.45 22.43 -16.23
C ALA A 333 33.53 23.25 -16.97
N PRO A 334 33.46 24.60 -17.05
CA PRO A 334 34.52 25.40 -17.65
C PRO A 334 35.86 25.22 -16.93
N VAL A 335 35.87 25.20 -15.60
CA VAL A 335 37.10 25.01 -14.81
C VAL A 335 37.73 23.64 -15.08
N PHE A 336 36.92 22.58 -15.14
CA PHE A 336 37.39 21.25 -15.50
C PHE A 336 37.94 21.20 -16.93
N SER A 337 37.24 21.80 -17.90
CA SER A 337 37.69 21.84 -19.30
C SER A 337 39.06 22.52 -19.45
N LEU A 338 39.32 23.58 -18.68
CA LEU A 338 40.63 24.24 -18.61
C LEU A 338 41.68 23.28 -18.07
N ALA A 339 41.43 22.70 -16.89
CA ALA A 339 42.37 21.81 -16.21
C ALA A 339 42.82 20.63 -17.08
N PHE A 340 41.92 20.05 -17.88
CA PHE A 340 42.28 18.97 -18.81
C PHE A 340 42.93 19.47 -20.10
N SER A 341 42.53 20.65 -20.59
CA SER A 341 43.21 21.29 -21.74
C SER A 341 44.68 21.61 -21.44
N PHE A 342 45.01 21.92 -20.18
CA PHE A 342 46.39 22.09 -19.70
C PHE A 342 47.26 20.84 -19.78
N SER A 343 46.70 19.64 -19.98
CA SER A 343 47.52 18.44 -20.20
C SER A 343 48.06 18.34 -21.63
N ASN A 344 47.45 19.07 -22.59
CA ASN A 344 47.79 19.06 -24.01
C ASN A 344 48.44 20.39 -24.44
N ILE A 345 49.47 20.81 -23.70
CA ILE A 345 50.17 22.09 -23.90
C ILE A 345 50.94 22.07 -25.22
N ASP A 346 50.36 22.69 -26.24
CA ASP A 346 51.10 23.51 -27.19
C ASP A 346 50.22 24.70 -27.65
N LEU A 347 50.67 25.90 -27.30
CA LEU A 347 50.38 27.21 -27.92
C LEU A 347 48.93 27.76 -27.97
N LYS A 348 47.92 27.18 -27.30
CA LYS A 348 46.52 27.69 -27.34
C LYS A 348 46.03 28.51 -26.12
N PHE A 349 46.93 29.07 -25.31
CA PHE A 349 46.54 29.72 -24.04
C PHE A 349 45.65 30.98 -24.22
N GLN A 350 45.89 31.81 -25.24
CA GLN A 350 45.08 33.02 -25.51
C GLN A 350 43.67 32.71 -26.06
N ASN A 351 43.52 31.65 -26.87
CA ASN A 351 42.21 31.21 -27.33
C ASN A 351 41.40 30.51 -26.22
N LEU A 352 42.08 29.99 -25.18
CA LEU A 352 41.45 29.34 -24.03
C LEU A 352 40.70 30.33 -23.12
N LEU A 353 41.28 31.51 -22.88
CA LEU A 353 40.66 32.60 -22.11
C LEU A 353 39.42 33.20 -22.82
N LEU A 354 39.43 33.27 -24.15
CA LEU A 354 38.24 33.66 -24.93
C LEU A 354 37.17 32.55 -24.95
N LYS A 355 37.56 31.28 -24.92
CA LYS A 355 36.64 30.13 -24.84
C LYS A 355 35.90 30.04 -23.50
N LEU A 356 36.53 30.48 -22.43
CA LEU A 356 35.96 30.62 -21.09
C LEU A 356 34.67 31.47 -21.06
N ILE A 357 34.49 32.35 -22.06
CA ILE A 357 33.37 33.29 -22.14
C ILE A 357 32.16 32.67 -22.87
N ASN A 358 32.37 31.70 -23.78
CA ASN A 358 31.28 31.11 -24.56
C ASN A 358 30.66 29.89 -23.86
N TYR A 359 29.82 30.16 -22.87
CA TYR A 359 28.95 29.14 -22.24
C TYR A 359 28.04 28.40 -23.23
N LEU A 360 27.87 28.95 -24.44
CA LEU A 360 27.18 28.30 -25.55
C LEU A 360 27.81 26.95 -25.92
N ASP A 361 29.13 26.78 -25.74
CA ASP A 361 29.84 25.52 -26.00
C ASP A 361 29.40 24.39 -25.06
N PHE A 362 28.83 24.72 -23.89
CA PHE A 362 28.33 23.74 -22.91
C PHE A 362 26.83 23.44 -23.06
N LEU A 363 26.14 24.05 -24.04
CA LEU A 363 24.71 23.82 -24.26
C LEU A 363 24.33 22.33 -24.42
N PRO A 364 25.08 21.50 -25.17
CA PRO A 364 24.76 20.07 -25.29
C PRO A 364 24.76 19.37 -23.92
N LEU A 365 25.76 19.65 -23.08
CA LEU A 365 25.85 19.12 -21.72
C LEU A 365 24.70 19.62 -20.82
N ILE A 366 24.36 20.90 -20.89
CA ILE A 366 23.28 21.49 -20.10
C ILE A 366 21.92 20.86 -20.47
N ILE A 367 21.60 20.78 -21.76
CA ILE A 367 20.32 20.24 -22.24
C ILE A 367 20.19 18.75 -21.89
N THR A 368 21.28 17.99 -22.01
CA THR A 368 21.29 16.56 -21.68
C THR A 368 21.05 16.32 -20.20
N LEU A 369 21.72 17.07 -19.32
CA LEU A 369 21.55 16.93 -17.87
C LEU A 369 20.19 17.42 -17.38
N ILE A 370 19.66 18.52 -17.93
CA ILE A 370 18.28 18.96 -17.68
C ILE A 370 17.29 17.86 -18.08
N SER A 371 17.46 17.26 -19.26
CA SER A 371 16.59 16.19 -19.75
C SER A 371 16.63 14.97 -18.83
N ILE A 372 17.83 14.55 -18.42
CA ILE A 372 18.04 13.45 -17.49
C ILE A 372 17.41 13.76 -16.12
N LEU A 373 17.55 14.99 -15.62
CA LEU A 373 16.95 15.44 -14.36
C LEU A 373 15.41 15.43 -14.40
N ILE A 374 14.83 15.87 -15.51
CA ILE A 374 13.37 15.83 -15.73
C ILE A 374 12.89 14.37 -15.72
N ILE A 375 13.55 13.52 -16.50
CA ILE A 375 13.21 12.10 -16.63
C ILE A 375 13.34 11.38 -15.29
N SER A 376 14.42 11.64 -14.54
CA SER A 376 14.68 11.01 -13.24
C SER A 376 13.66 11.48 -12.19
N SER A 377 13.49 12.79 -12.02
CA SER A 377 12.57 13.39 -11.04
C SER A 377 11.12 12.98 -11.30
N TYR A 378 10.70 12.94 -12.58
CA TYR A 378 9.37 12.49 -12.95
C TYR A 378 9.15 11.00 -12.66
N ASN A 379 10.08 10.13 -13.07
CA ASN A 379 9.95 8.69 -12.88
C ASN A 379 10.01 8.29 -11.41
N LEU A 380 10.92 8.89 -10.63
CA LEU A 380 11.00 8.68 -9.18
C LEU A 380 9.71 9.12 -8.47
N ALA A 381 9.17 10.29 -8.84
CA ALA A 381 7.91 10.76 -8.29
C ALA A 381 6.74 9.83 -8.65
N LYS A 382 6.72 9.28 -9.86
CA LYS A 382 5.69 8.34 -10.32
C LYS A 382 5.80 6.97 -9.66
N ILE A 383 7.02 6.47 -9.43
CA ILE A 383 7.26 5.17 -8.76
C ILE A 383 6.69 5.17 -7.34
N ILE A 384 6.80 6.30 -6.64
CA ILE A 384 6.29 6.44 -5.27
C ILE A 384 4.85 6.99 -5.24
N LYS A 385 4.18 7.15 -6.38
CA LYS A 385 2.81 7.67 -6.47
C LYS A 385 2.65 9.04 -5.79
N ILE A 386 3.60 9.96 -5.97
CA ILE A 386 3.44 11.36 -5.55
C ILE A 386 2.25 11.96 -6.30
N ALA A 387 1.32 12.59 -5.56
CA ALA A 387 0.08 13.14 -6.14
C ALA A 387 0.31 14.05 -7.36
N ASN A 388 1.34 14.92 -7.29
CA ASN A 388 1.70 15.85 -8.36
C ASN A 388 3.18 15.68 -8.75
N PRO A 389 3.52 14.74 -9.65
CA PRO A 389 4.91 14.47 -10.04
C PRO A 389 5.54 15.68 -10.75
N ILE A 390 4.74 16.43 -11.52
CA ILE A 390 5.17 17.63 -12.25
C ILE A 390 5.68 18.72 -11.28
N LYS A 391 5.02 18.89 -10.13
CA LYS A 391 5.46 19.86 -9.12
C LYS A 391 6.87 19.53 -8.60
N ASN A 392 7.18 18.24 -8.42
CA ASN A 392 8.52 17.82 -8.00
C ASN A 392 9.58 18.16 -9.06
N VAL A 393 9.26 17.91 -10.33
CA VAL A 393 10.13 18.25 -11.47
C VAL A 393 10.43 19.75 -11.50
N ILE A 394 9.40 20.60 -11.39
CA ILE A 394 9.56 22.06 -11.38
C ILE A 394 10.48 22.50 -10.24
N ILE A 395 10.25 22.01 -9.01
CA ILE A 395 11.09 22.36 -7.86
C ILE A 395 12.55 21.93 -8.11
N THR A 396 12.78 20.71 -8.59
CA THR A 396 14.13 20.23 -8.88
C THR A 396 14.83 21.05 -9.96
N LEU A 397 14.10 21.48 -10.99
CA LEU A 397 14.63 22.35 -12.04
C LEU A 397 14.94 23.76 -11.52
N THR A 398 14.10 24.32 -10.65
CA THR A 398 14.38 25.64 -10.05
C THR A 398 15.66 25.61 -9.21
N ILE A 399 15.87 24.57 -8.41
CA ILE A 399 17.11 24.43 -7.62
C ILE A 399 18.33 24.26 -8.53
N PHE A 400 18.22 23.41 -9.55
CA PHE A 400 19.26 23.25 -10.56
C PHE A 400 19.62 24.59 -11.22
N GLY A 401 18.62 25.34 -11.69
CA GLY A 401 18.83 26.64 -12.33
C GLY A 401 19.44 27.68 -11.39
N CYS A 402 18.94 27.78 -10.16
CA CYS A 402 19.47 28.71 -9.15
C CYS A 402 20.92 28.39 -8.78
N THR A 403 21.24 27.12 -8.57
CA THR A 403 22.61 26.69 -8.18
C THR A 403 23.60 26.91 -9.31
N TRP A 404 23.23 26.55 -10.54
CA TRP A 404 24.00 26.83 -11.73
C TRP A 404 24.26 28.34 -11.89
N TYR A 405 23.22 29.17 -11.79
CA TYR A 405 23.31 30.62 -11.96
C TYR A 405 24.15 31.31 -10.86
N LEU A 406 23.98 30.92 -9.59
CA LEU A 406 24.76 31.50 -8.48
C LEU A 406 26.24 31.18 -8.60
N CYS A 407 26.58 29.93 -8.94
CA CYS A 407 27.98 29.55 -9.16
C CYS A 407 28.57 30.18 -10.41
N TYR A 408 27.77 30.34 -11.47
CA TYR A 408 28.16 31.07 -12.67
C TYR A 408 28.59 32.51 -12.32
N LEU A 409 27.75 33.25 -11.60
CA LEU A 409 28.06 34.63 -11.19
C LEU A 409 29.32 34.70 -10.34
N TYR A 410 29.51 33.72 -9.44
CA TYR A 410 30.70 33.67 -8.60
C TYR A 410 31.98 33.44 -9.40
N LEU A 411 31.97 32.49 -10.34
CA LEU A 411 33.10 32.22 -11.22
C LEU A 411 33.41 33.41 -12.12
N PHE A 412 32.38 34.08 -12.65
CA PHE A 412 32.53 35.28 -13.47
C PHE A 412 33.11 36.47 -12.71
N HIS A 413 32.92 36.55 -11.39
CA HIS A 413 33.52 37.61 -10.58
C HIS A 413 35.00 37.31 -10.24
N ILE A 414 35.39 36.03 -10.18
CA ILE A 414 36.77 35.63 -9.83
C ILE A 414 37.70 35.71 -11.04
N LEU A 415 37.21 35.31 -12.21
CA LEU A 415 37.91 35.33 -13.49
C LEU A 415 37.84 36.72 -14.12
#